data_AF-A0A924W7U9-F1
#
_entry.id   AF-A0A924W7U9-F1
#
_cell.length_a   1.000
_cell.length_b   1.000
_cell.length_c   1.000
_cell.angle_alpha   90.00
_cell.angle_beta   90.00
_cell.angle_gamma   90.00
#
_symmetry.space_group_name_H-M   'P 1'
#
loop_
_entity.id
_entity.type
_entity.pdbx_description
1 polymer ?
#
loop_
_entity_poly.entity_id
_entity_poly.type
_entity_poly.pdbx_seq_one_letter_code
_entity_poly.pdbx_strand_id
1 'polypeptide(L)'
;MRHLARPLTCTIALLASAVSVSQARQAGWQLVWSDEFDGAAIDTTRWNVRNAPGNTNNELQYYAPDEVTVSGGMLHLRSQRRNFGGRSYTSGLVETRRKFAQTYGRVEICAKLPGTQGIWPAHWMLPESGIWPPEIDIMELLGHQPNTVHMTNHWGVWPQNQQRTGSYTGPDFTQGFHVFAMEWTPTRIEWYVDGVIRMASNSGVSNGLPFYIILNTAVGGIWPGNPDASTVFPQHHDIDYVRVYTREDPGAASRVLTDYTPAGAVVDGVINPNEYTAQINGINTGWNDRIGASSTLNIDSDDSGWVYMGIDGVAPWPAAPTPDGVVIYIDSKSGGLTSTITINDTANGTDLGRALTSGNARVGGGAADLFFADGFAADYAIFLQDTFAGIFRLSHGSLVFVTGISLNAPLDVFGGTSISYMRSAGDATQRELRLRLSDIDVAPGGAFNFVATQLNGDTGQRSNEYFGVRPGNWWDNVASSMADAQLKQGDFVTFMAQPRCLSDWDGSGKVTSQDFFDFLADFFAGSADIDNSETTTSQDFFEFIAAFFTGCV
;
A
#
# COMPACT_ATOMS: atom_id res chain seq x y z
N MET A 1 13.03 25.36 37.93
CA MET A 1 12.49 24.18 37.22
C MET A 1 13.67 23.43 36.66
N ARG A 2 13.99 22.26 37.22
CA ARG A 2 15.13 21.44 36.77
C ARG A 2 14.69 20.76 35.47
N HIS A 3 15.31 21.11 34.35
CA HIS A 3 15.25 20.31 33.13
C HIS A 3 15.88 18.94 33.48
N LEU A 4 15.02 17.94 33.72
CA LEU A 4 15.46 16.55 33.81
C LEU A 4 15.94 16.18 32.40
N ALA A 5 17.25 16.01 32.26
CA ALA A 5 17.84 15.42 31.07
C ALA A 5 17.18 14.06 30.83
N ARG A 6 16.79 13.78 29.57
CA ARG A 6 16.35 12.44 29.16
C ARG A 6 17.40 11.42 29.66
N PRO A 7 17.01 10.29 30.28
CA PRO A 7 17.94 9.17 30.46
C PRO A 7 18.58 8.81 29.10
N LEU A 8 19.72 8.13 29.07
CA LEU A 8 20.37 7.68 27.82
C LEU A 8 19.42 6.72 27.06
N THR A 9 18.49 7.30 26.31
CA THR A 9 17.58 6.67 25.34
C THR A 9 18.37 6.40 24.06
N CYS A 10 17.78 5.67 23.10
CA CYS A 10 18.38 5.50 21.76
C CYS A 10 18.68 6.87 21.10
N THR A 11 18.09 7.97 21.60
CA THR A 11 18.32 9.35 21.14
C THR A 11 19.62 10.02 21.62
N ILE A 12 20.22 9.66 22.78
CA ILE A 12 21.38 10.39 23.37
C ILE A 12 22.67 9.56 23.45
N ALA A 13 22.64 8.24 23.23
CA ALA A 13 23.86 7.43 23.13
C ALA A 13 24.69 7.70 21.86
N LEU A 14 24.22 8.56 20.95
CA LEU A 14 24.97 8.93 19.77
C LEU A 14 25.03 10.47 19.63
N LEU A 15 26.23 11.03 19.78
CA LEU A 15 26.68 12.18 18.96
C LEU A 15 26.87 11.75 17.48
N ALA A 16 26.01 10.84 17.04
CA ALA A 16 25.93 10.14 15.76
C ALA A 16 24.46 9.73 15.44
N SER A 17 23.44 10.24 16.16
CA SER A 17 22.01 9.84 15.99
C SER A 17 21.32 10.46 14.78
N ALA A 18 22.01 11.26 13.96
CA ALA A 18 21.49 11.64 12.66
C ALA A 18 21.51 10.43 11.68
N VAL A 19 22.16 9.33 12.05
CA VAL A 19 22.51 8.21 11.16
C VAL A 19 21.40 7.18 10.97
N SER A 20 20.47 6.96 11.92
CA SER A 20 19.45 5.90 11.79
C SER A 20 18.29 6.27 10.88
N VAL A 21 17.73 7.48 11.03
CA VAL A 21 16.73 8.02 10.08
C VAL A 21 17.39 8.27 8.71
N SER A 22 18.67 8.69 8.67
CA SER A 22 19.38 8.87 7.39
C SER A 22 19.70 7.54 6.71
N GLN A 23 19.97 6.45 7.44
CA GLN A 23 20.21 5.12 6.87
C GLN A 23 18.94 4.51 6.27
N ALA A 24 17.80 4.60 6.97
CA ALA A 24 16.51 4.15 6.43
C ALA A 24 16.15 4.93 5.15
N ARG A 25 16.32 6.27 5.17
CA ARG A 25 16.09 7.13 3.99
C ARG A 25 17.10 6.87 2.86
N GLN A 26 18.35 6.48 3.16
CA GLN A 26 19.34 6.07 2.14
C GLN A 26 19.07 4.68 1.55
N ALA A 27 18.32 3.81 2.23
CA ALA A 27 17.97 2.45 1.80
C ALA A 27 16.56 2.34 1.17
N GLY A 28 15.92 3.47 0.85
CA GLY A 28 14.61 3.52 0.22
C GLY A 28 13.42 3.31 1.16
N TRP A 29 13.64 3.29 2.48
CA TRP A 29 12.58 3.11 3.47
C TRP A 29 11.92 4.45 3.84
N GLN A 30 10.59 4.52 3.76
CA GLN A 30 9.75 5.64 4.15
C GLN A 30 8.99 5.31 5.43
N LEU A 31 9.02 6.20 6.43
CA LEU A 31 8.27 6.04 7.68
C LEU A 31 6.77 6.22 7.42
N VAL A 32 5.95 5.23 7.79
CA VAL A 32 4.49 5.25 7.57
C VAL A 32 3.68 5.27 8.87
N TRP A 33 4.25 4.78 9.96
CA TRP A 33 3.62 4.83 11.27
C TRP A 33 4.68 4.83 12.37
N SER A 34 4.44 5.54 13.47
CA SER A 34 5.34 5.53 14.62
C SER A 34 4.64 5.96 15.89
N ASP A 35 5.18 5.54 17.03
CA ASP A 35 4.92 6.11 18.34
C ASP A 35 6.25 6.28 19.10
N GLU A 36 6.55 7.53 19.47
CA GLU A 36 7.74 7.93 20.21
C GLU A 36 7.45 8.10 21.71
N PHE A 37 6.20 7.84 22.14
CA PHE A 37 5.76 7.90 23.54
C PHE A 37 6.09 9.22 24.28
N ASP A 38 6.16 10.34 23.56
CA ASP A 38 6.43 11.68 24.11
C ASP A 38 5.23 12.29 24.87
N GLY A 39 4.06 11.63 24.82
CA GLY A 39 2.86 12.04 25.53
C GLY A 39 2.93 11.83 27.04
N ALA A 40 1.89 12.29 27.75
CA ALA A 40 1.75 12.08 29.20
C ALA A 40 1.08 10.74 29.57
N ALA A 41 0.54 10.02 28.58
CA ALA A 41 -0.16 8.75 28.72
C ALA A 41 -0.09 7.98 27.39
N ILE A 42 -0.46 6.69 27.43
CA ILE A 42 -0.56 5.87 26.22
C ILE A 42 -1.61 6.46 25.27
N ASP A 43 -1.28 6.59 23.99
CA ASP A 43 -2.22 7.05 22.98
C ASP A 43 -3.21 5.94 22.65
N THR A 44 -4.43 6.04 23.19
CA THR A 44 -5.49 5.06 22.96
C THR A 44 -6.10 5.12 21.57
N THR A 45 -5.71 6.06 20.70
CA THR A 45 -6.06 6.01 19.27
C THR A 45 -5.11 5.07 18.52
N ARG A 46 -3.91 4.83 19.05
CA ARG A 46 -2.87 3.97 18.47
C ARG A 46 -2.80 2.58 19.11
N TRP A 47 -3.01 2.50 20.42
CA TRP A 47 -2.84 1.28 21.21
C TRP A 47 -4.11 0.87 21.93
N ASN A 48 -4.45 -0.41 21.89
CA ASN A 48 -5.37 -1.04 22.83
C ASN A 48 -4.57 -1.48 24.05
N VAL A 49 -5.08 -1.18 25.24
CA VAL A 49 -4.49 -1.63 26.52
C VAL A 49 -5.27 -2.84 27.02
N ARG A 50 -4.58 -3.95 27.26
CA ARG A 50 -5.22 -5.19 27.68
C ARG A 50 -5.68 -5.14 29.13
N ASN A 51 -6.87 -5.67 29.39
CA ASN A 51 -7.44 -5.86 30.73
C ASN A 51 -8.00 -7.28 30.87
N ALA A 52 -7.12 -8.27 31.00
CA ALA A 52 -7.50 -9.69 30.98
C ALA A 52 -6.41 -10.60 31.57
N PRO A 53 -6.77 -11.79 32.10
CA PRO A 53 -5.78 -12.79 32.48
C PRO A 53 -4.99 -13.34 31.27
N GLY A 54 -3.70 -13.62 31.45
CA GLY A 54 -2.89 -14.37 30.50
C GLY A 54 -3.24 -15.85 30.56
N ASN A 55 -3.64 -16.44 29.44
CA ASN A 55 -4.21 -17.79 29.40
C ASN A 55 -3.65 -18.68 28.29
N THR A 56 -2.76 -18.17 27.43
CA THR A 56 -2.37 -18.88 26.21
C THR A 56 -1.34 -19.97 26.47
N ASN A 57 -0.26 -19.64 27.20
CA ASN A 57 0.89 -20.54 27.37
C ASN A 57 1.13 -21.00 28.82
N ASN A 58 0.04 -21.18 29.59
CA ASN A 58 0.07 -21.37 31.05
C ASN A 58 0.74 -20.22 31.82
N GLU A 59 0.60 -19.02 31.28
CA GLU A 59 1.02 -17.77 31.88
C GLU A 59 0.26 -17.48 33.18
N LEU A 60 0.90 -16.74 34.11
CA LEU A 60 0.41 -16.52 35.47
C LEU A 60 -0.10 -15.10 35.73
N GLN A 61 0.23 -14.14 34.87
CA GLN A 61 -0.14 -12.73 35.06
C GLN A 61 -1.60 -12.45 34.73
N TYR A 62 -2.10 -11.37 35.32
CA TYR A 62 -3.19 -10.59 34.78
C TYR A 62 -2.63 -9.37 34.06
N TYR A 63 -2.94 -9.20 32.78
CA TYR A 63 -2.62 -7.97 32.06
C TYR A 63 -3.55 -6.86 32.54
N ALA A 64 -3.01 -5.90 33.30
CA ALA A 64 -3.79 -4.88 33.98
C ALA A 64 -3.46 -3.49 33.40
N PRO A 65 -4.47 -2.63 33.11
CA PRO A 65 -4.22 -1.35 32.47
C PRO A 65 -3.31 -0.40 33.24
N ASP A 66 -3.29 -0.49 34.57
CA ASP A 66 -2.43 0.32 35.46
C ASP A 66 -0.95 -0.12 35.47
N GLU A 67 -0.61 -1.18 34.74
CA GLU A 67 0.78 -1.61 34.48
C GLU A 67 1.33 -1.09 33.15
N VAL A 68 0.52 -0.35 32.39
CA VAL A 68 0.90 0.32 31.14
C VAL A 68 0.95 1.82 31.39
N THR A 69 2.16 2.38 31.41
CA THR A 69 2.36 3.81 31.68
C THR A 69 3.29 4.42 30.66
N VAL A 70 3.09 5.70 30.35
CA VAL A 70 4.02 6.48 29.53
C VAL A 70 4.60 7.57 30.40
N SER A 71 5.93 7.64 30.46
CA SER A 71 6.62 8.70 31.19
C SER A 71 8.05 8.87 30.68
N GLY A 72 8.59 10.08 30.75
CA GLY A 72 9.98 10.32 30.35
C GLY A 72 10.27 10.07 28.87
N GLY A 73 9.24 10.11 28.00
CA GLY A 73 9.36 9.82 26.57
C GLY A 73 9.43 8.32 26.24
N MET A 74 8.89 7.46 27.11
CA MET A 74 8.94 6.00 26.93
C MET A 74 7.64 5.35 27.39
N LEU A 75 7.30 4.23 26.77
CA LEU A 75 6.33 3.27 27.28
C LEU A 75 6.99 2.35 28.31
N HIS A 76 6.32 2.13 29.43
CA HIS A 76 6.71 1.18 30.46
C HIS A 76 5.63 0.11 30.62
N LEU A 77 5.99 -1.14 30.38
CA LEU A 77 5.18 -2.31 30.76
C LEU A 77 5.79 -2.91 32.03
N ARG A 78 5.06 -2.79 33.14
CA ARG A 78 5.57 -3.17 34.46
C ARG A 78 5.01 -4.52 34.88
N SER A 79 5.89 -5.46 35.24
CA SER A 79 5.47 -6.74 35.82
C SER A 79 5.71 -6.76 37.32
N GLN A 80 4.73 -7.20 38.11
CA GLN A 80 4.82 -7.21 39.58
C GLN A 80 4.17 -8.45 40.19
N ARG A 81 4.61 -8.80 41.40
CA ARG A 81 3.87 -9.71 42.28
C ARG A 81 2.74 -8.94 42.97
N ARG A 82 1.56 -8.99 42.39
CA ARG A 82 0.34 -8.32 42.87
C ARG A 82 -0.86 -9.22 42.63
N ASN A 83 -1.66 -9.42 43.67
CA ASN A 83 -2.93 -10.14 43.53
C ASN A 83 -3.95 -9.24 42.83
N PHE A 84 -4.39 -9.62 41.64
CA PHE A 84 -5.38 -8.88 40.86
C PHE A 84 -6.12 -9.81 39.90
N GLY A 85 -7.44 -9.65 39.76
CA GLY A 85 -8.25 -10.43 38.81
C GLY A 85 -8.10 -11.96 38.96
N GLY A 86 -7.90 -12.47 40.18
CA GLY A 86 -7.71 -13.90 40.46
C GLY A 86 -6.33 -14.47 40.11
N ARG A 87 -5.37 -13.61 39.75
CA ARG A 87 -3.96 -13.97 39.48
C ARG A 87 -3.03 -13.39 40.55
N SER A 88 -1.86 -13.99 40.70
CA SER A 88 -0.85 -13.58 41.70
C SER A 88 0.20 -12.60 41.17
N TYR A 89 0.15 -12.32 39.87
CA TYR A 89 1.06 -11.40 39.18
C TYR A 89 0.26 -10.48 38.28
N THR A 90 0.76 -9.27 38.06
CA THR A 90 0.24 -8.33 37.08
C THR A 90 1.31 -7.94 36.08
N SER A 91 0.90 -7.57 34.87
CA SER A 91 1.80 -7.10 33.82
C SER A 91 1.09 -6.20 32.81
N GLY A 92 1.83 -5.63 31.86
CA GLY A 92 1.30 -4.83 30.76
C GLY A 92 1.27 -5.57 29.42
N LEU A 93 0.26 -5.28 28.60
CA LEU A 93 0.19 -5.62 27.18
C LEU A 93 -0.50 -4.48 26.43
N VAL A 94 0.11 -4.06 25.32
CA VAL A 94 -0.50 -3.16 24.34
C VAL A 94 -0.49 -3.79 22.95
N GLU A 95 -1.52 -3.52 22.16
CA GLU A 95 -1.63 -4.01 20.78
C GLU A 95 -2.25 -2.96 19.85
N THR A 96 -1.88 -2.98 18.56
CA THR A 96 -2.41 -2.03 17.56
C THR A 96 -3.62 -2.56 16.79
N ARG A 97 -4.17 -3.71 17.18
CA ARG A 97 -5.30 -4.36 16.49
C ARG A 97 -6.45 -3.38 16.23
N ARG A 98 -6.98 -3.34 15.00
CA ARG A 98 -8.04 -2.42 14.51
C ARG A 98 -7.69 -0.94 14.58
N LYS A 99 -6.42 -0.60 14.79
CA LYS A 99 -5.89 0.78 14.83
C LYS A 99 -4.77 0.96 13.83
N PHE A 100 -3.86 -0.01 13.77
CA PHE A 100 -2.79 -0.07 12.80
C PHE A 100 -2.39 -1.53 12.57
N ALA A 101 -2.32 -1.91 11.31
CA ALA A 101 -1.73 -3.16 10.84
C ALA A 101 -1.05 -2.90 9.50
N GLN A 102 0.03 -3.61 9.23
CA GLN A 102 0.78 -3.46 8.00
C GLN A 102 1.13 -4.83 7.41
N THR A 103 1.08 -4.91 6.09
CA THR A 103 1.66 -5.99 5.31
C THR A 103 3.06 -5.55 4.87
N TYR A 104 4.05 -6.41 5.06
CA TYR A 104 5.44 -6.17 4.68
C TYR A 104 6.08 -4.93 5.31
N GLY A 105 7.31 -4.67 4.90
CA GLY A 105 8.08 -3.52 5.30
C GLY A 105 8.95 -3.78 6.52
N ARG A 106 9.29 -2.73 7.24
CA ARG A 106 10.21 -2.79 8.37
C ARG A 106 9.52 -2.32 9.64
N VAL A 107 9.55 -3.15 10.69
CA VAL A 107 9.13 -2.77 12.05
C VAL A 107 10.37 -2.67 12.92
N GLU A 108 10.56 -1.52 13.58
CA GLU A 108 11.65 -1.27 14.53
C GLU A 108 11.11 -0.91 15.90
N ILE A 109 11.68 -1.52 16.94
CA ILE A 109 11.33 -1.27 18.34
C ILE A 109 12.63 -1.07 19.11
N CYS A 110 12.85 0.13 19.66
CA CYS A 110 13.95 0.38 20.59
C CYS A 110 13.46 0.12 22.02
N ALA A 111 14.05 -0.86 22.70
CA ALA A 111 13.64 -1.23 24.05
C ALA A 111 14.81 -1.69 24.92
N LYS A 112 14.66 -1.54 26.24
CA LYS A 112 15.45 -2.21 27.27
C LYS A 112 14.57 -3.26 27.93
N LEU A 113 15.04 -4.51 27.94
CA LEU A 113 14.23 -5.66 28.33
C LEU A 113 14.34 -5.92 29.84
N PRO A 114 13.28 -6.45 30.49
CA PRO A 114 13.36 -6.92 31.85
C PRO A 114 14.11 -8.26 31.92
N GLY A 115 14.65 -8.58 33.10
CA GLY A 115 15.43 -9.81 33.30
C GLY A 115 15.27 -10.37 34.71
N THR A 116 14.96 -11.67 34.77
CA THR A 116 14.98 -12.55 35.94
C THR A 116 14.23 -13.85 35.60
N GLN A 117 14.37 -14.91 36.41
CA GLN A 117 13.59 -16.15 36.25
C GLN A 117 12.08 -15.90 36.15
N GLY A 118 11.45 -16.52 35.16
CA GLY A 118 10.00 -16.50 34.94
C GLY A 118 9.44 -15.24 34.26
N ILE A 119 10.30 -14.33 33.78
CA ILE A 119 9.87 -13.16 32.98
C ILE A 119 10.08 -13.43 31.50
N TRP A 120 9.11 -13.04 30.68
CA TRP A 120 9.11 -13.30 29.23
C TRP A 120 8.58 -12.07 28.46
N PRO A 121 9.44 -11.07 28.18
CA PRO A 121 9.10 -9.97 27.28
C PRO A 121 9.02 -10.46 25.82
N ALA A 122 8.06 -9.92 25.07
CA ALA A 122 7.90 -10.21 23.65
C ALA A 122 7.50 -8.95 22.86
N HIS A 123 8.07 -8.87 21.66
CA HIS A 123 7.68 -7.99 20.56
C HIS A 123 7.28 -8.87 19.39
N TRP A 124 6.01 -8.86 19.03
CA TRP A 124 5.47 -9.84 18.12
C TRP A 124 4.27 -9.28 17.38
N MET A 125 3.82 -10.01 16.38
CA MET A 125 2.80 -9.56 15.46
C MET A 125 1.85 -10.70 15.10
N LEU A 126 0.57 -10.37 14.99
CA LEU A 126 -0.49 -11.28 14.56
C LEU A 126 -1.28 -10.68 13.38
N PRO A 127 -1.88 -11.50 12.51
CA PRO A 127 -2.79 -11.03 11.48
C PRO A 127 -3.94 -10.23 12.08
N GLU A 128 -4.45 -9.22 11.38
CA GLU A 128 -5.56 -8.37 11.82
C GLU A 128 -6.83 -9.16 12.22
N SER A 129 -7.04 -10.32 11.58
CA SER A 129 -8.08 -11.29 11.94
C SER A 129 -7.98 -11.78 13.39
N GLY A 130 -6.79 -11.73 13.99
CA GLY A 130 -6.44 -12.26 15.31
C GLY A 130 -6.43 -13.78 15.38
N ILE A 131 -6.43 -14.46 14.22
CA ILE A 131 -6.42 -15.91 14.13
C ILE A 131 -4.96 -16.37 14.07
N TRP A 132 -4.63 -17.30 14.97
CA TRP A 132 -3.32 -17.93 15.02
C TRP A 132 -3.38 -19.39 14.54
N PRO A 133 -2.37 -19.88 13.81
CA PRO A 133 -1.30 -19.13 13.12
C PRO A 133 -1.84 -18.39 11.87
N PRO A 134 -1.07 -17.49 11.23
CA PRO A 134 0.35 -17.21 11.45
C PRO A 134 0.69 -16.19 12.56
N GLU A 135 1.98 -16.11 12.92
CA GLU A 135 2.57 -15.19 13.91
C GLU A 135 4.03 -14.89 13.56
N ILE A 136 4.47 -13.65 13.80
CA ILE A 136 5.87 -13.24 13.62
C ILE A 136 6.37 -12.63 14.93
N ASP A 137 7.32 -13.30 15.56
CA ASP A 137 8.01 -12.83 16.76
C ASP A 137 9.27 -12.08 16.34
N ILE A 138 9.23 -10.75 16.49
CA ILE A 138 10.39 -9.88 16.22
C ILE A 138 11.48 -10.15 17.25
N MET A 139 11.08 -10.30 18.52
CA MET A 139 11.96 -10.59 19.63
C MET A 139 11.18 -11.23 20.78
N GLU A 140 11.70 -12.33 21.28
CA GLU A 140 11.35 -12.88 22.58
C GLU A 140 12.60 -13.09 23.42
N LEU A 141 12.50 -12.92 24.73
CA LEU A 141 13.60 -13.21 25.66
C LEU A 141 13.10 -14.00 26.86
N LEU A 142 13.92 -14.94 27.33
CA LEU A 142 13.70 -15.61 28.61
C LEU A 142 14.51 -14.89 29.67
N GLY A 143 13.87 -14.36 30.71
CA GLY A 143 14.52 -13.47 31.67
C GLY A 143 15.69 -14.10 32.45
N HIS A 144 15.78 -15.44 32.52
CA HIS A 144 16.94 -16.15 33.09
C HIS A 144 18.12 -16.32 32.10
N GLN A 145 17.94 -15.89 30.84
CA GLN A 145 18.94 -15.88 29.77
C GLN A 145 19.02 -14.46 29.17
N PRO A 146 19.46 -13.46 29.95
CA PRO A 146 19.35 -12.05 29.58
C PRO A 146 20.19 -11.65 28.34
N ASN A 147 21.09 -12.53 27.90
CA ASN A 147 21.93 -12.33 26.72
C ASN A 147 21.36 -12.95 25.44
N THR A 148 20.25 -13.67 25.49
CA THR A 148 19.72 -14.43 24.34
C THR A 148 18.32 -13.96 23.98
N VAL A 149 18.16 -13.58 22.71
CA VAL A 149 16.85 -13.34 22.11
C VAL A 149 16.51 -14.42 21.10
N HIS A 150 15.22 -14.65 20.93
CA HIS A 150 14.64 -15.60 19.99
C HIS A 150 13.79 -14.84 18.97
N MET A 151 13.82 -15.31 17.73
CA MET A 151 13.03 -14.78 16.64
C MET A 151 12.35 -15.95 15.96
N THR A 152 11.03 -15.90 15.86
CA THR A 152 10.25 -17.03 15.38
C THR A 152 9.23 -16.59 14.33
N ASN A 153 9.06 -17.41 13.31
CA ASN A 153 7.94 -17.33 12.41
C ASN A 153 7.09 -18.59 12.60
N HIS A 154 5.80 -18.43 12.88
CA HIS A 154 4.83 -19.51 13.01
C HIS A 154 3.84 -19.46 11.84
N TRP A 155 3.52 -20.61 11.24
CA TRP A 155 2.59 -20.71 10.13
C TRP A 155 1.85 -22.05 10.11
N GLY A 156 0.94 -22.21 9.14
CA GLY A 156 0.13 -23.42 9.00
C GLY A 156 -1.13 -23.36 9.86
N VAL A 157 -1.68 -24.52 10.20
CA VAL A 157 -2.98 -24.63 10.87
C VAL A 157 -2.83 -25.40 12.15
N TRP A 158 -3.32 -24.85 13.26
CA TRP A 158 -3.37 -25.55 14.54
C TRP A 158 -4.22 -26.85 14.44
N PRO A 159 -3.80 -27.98 15.01
CA PRO A 159 -2.61 -28.18 15.85
C PRO A 159 -1.34 -28.64 15.10
N GLN A 160 -1.36 -28.62 13.76
CA GLN A 160 -0.25 -29.03 12.90
C GLN A 160 0.56 -27.81 12.39
N ASN A 161 0.58 -26.74 13.18
CA ASN A 161 1.34 -25.55 12.84
C ASN A 161 2.84 -25.89 12.76
N GLN A 162 3.53 -25.14 11.93
CA GLN A 162 4.97 -25.20 11.76
C GLN A 162 5.58 -23.92 12.30
N GLN A 163 6.87 -23.99 12.62
CA GLN A 163 7.62 -22.80 13.01
C GLN A 163 9.07 -22.88 12.56
N ARG A 164 9.68 -21.71 12.39
CA ARG A 164 11.11 -21.54 12.18
C ARG A 164 11.59 -20.57 13.25
N THR A 165 12.37 -21.09 14.19
CA THR A 165 13.00 -20.28 15.25
C THR A 165 14.49 -20.15 14.96
N GLY A 166 15.00 -18.94 15.13
CA GLY A 166 16.42 -18.65 15.30
C GLY A 166 16.65 -17.98 16.65
N SER A 167 17.91 -17.93 17.07
CA SER A 167 18.29 -17.20 18.27
C SER A 167 19.60 -16.45 18.05
N TYR A 168 19.78 -15.40 18.85
CA TYR A 168 21.01 -14.64 18.89
C TYR A 168 21.42 -14.40 20.34
N THR A 169 22.65 -14.79 20.66
CA THR A 169 23.29 -14.46 21.94
C THR A 169 24.23 -13.28 21.74
N GLY A 170 23.99 -12.20 22.48
CA GLY A 170 24.69 -10.93 22.36
C GLY A 170 25.01 -10.29 23.72
N PRO A 171 24.92 -8.96 23.84
CA PRO A 171 25.09 -8.27 25.12
C PRO A 171 23.98 -8.65 26.08
N ASP A 172 24.10 -8.23 27.34
CA ASP A 172 23.01 -8.36 28.29
C ASP A 172 21.93 -7.30 27.94
N PHE A 173 20.83 -7.76 27.33
CA PHE A 173 19.75 -6.91 26.82
C PHE A 173 18.95 -6.23 27.94
N THR A 174 19.26 -6.52 29.21
CA THR A 174 18.66 -5.89 30.39
C THR A 174 19.43 -4.64 30.86
N GLN A 175 20.67 -4.48 30.39
CA GLN A 175 21.55 -3.40 30.83
C GLN A 175 21.44 -2.12 29.99
N GLY A 176 20.76 -2.16 28.84
CA GLY A 176 20.68 -1.03 27.93
C GLY A 176 19.57 -1.17 26.89
N PHE A 177 19.32 -0.07 26.17
CA PHE A 177 18.40 -0.05 25.05
C PHE A 177 19.05 -0.65 23.79
N HIS A 178 18.28 -1.46 23.08
CA HIS A 178 18.67 -2.09 21.82
C HIS A 178 17.55 -1.93 20.80
N VAL A 179 17.91 -1.89 19.52
CA VAL A 179 16.94 -1.84 18.42
C VAL A 179 16.69 -3.26 17.92
N PHE A 180 15.48 -3.76 18.18
CA PHE A 180 14.98 -5.01 17.61
C PHE A 180 14.15 -4.66 16.39
N ALA A 181 14.47 -5.27 15.25
CA ALA A 181 13.75 -4.96 14.03
C ALA A 181 13.53 -6.20 13.18
N MET A 182 12.52 -6.11 12.32
CA MET A 182 12.18 -7.12 11.35
C MET A 182 11.91 -6.43 10.02
N GLU A 183 12.48 -6.97 8.94
CA GLU A 183 12.11 -6.64 7.57
C GLU A 183 11.39 -7.83 6.96
N TRP A 184 10.22 -7.57 6.40
CA TRP A 184 9.36 -8.59 5.82
C TRP A 184 8.97 -8.19 4.42
N THR A 185 9.20 -9.11 3.49
CA THR A 185 8.82 -9.03 2.08
C THR A 185 7.92 -10.21 1.75
N PRO A 186 7.29 -10.26 0.57
CA PRO A 186 6.44 -11.39 0.17
C PRO A 186 7.13 -12.76 0.22
N THR A 187 8.46 -12.80 0.17
CA THR A 187 9.25 -14.04 0.04
C THR A 187 10.22 -14.28 1.19
N ARG A 188 10.43 -13.31 2.08
CA ARG A 188 11.47 -13.38 3.10
C ARG A 188 11.15 -12.53 4.31
N ILE A 189 11.53 -13.04 5.48
CA ILE A 189 11.60 -12.27 6.72
C ILE A 189 13.05 -12.26 7.19
N GLU A 190 13.56 -11.10 7.56
CA GLU A 190 14.87 -10.89 8.15
C GLU A 190 14.71 -10.20 9.51
N TRP A 191 15.41 -10.70 10.52
CA TRP A 191 15.41 -10.13 11.86
C TRP A 191 16.75 -9.51 12.18
N TYR A 192 16.71 -8.38 12.86
CA TYR A 192 17.83 -7.51 13.14
C TYR A 192 17.91 -7.22 14.63
N VAL A 193 19.15 -7.15 15.13
CA VAL A 193 19.46 -6.58 16.43
C VAL A 193 20.57 -5.54 16.22
N ASP A 194 20.27 -4.29 16.59
CA ASP A 194 21.14 -3.12 16.41
C ASP A 194 21.62 -2.96 14.95
N GLY A 195 20.67 -3.08 14.01
CA GLY A 195 20.92 -2.91 12.57
C GLY A 195 21.64 -4.09 11.89
N VAL A 196 21.98 -5.16 12.62
CA VAL A 196 22.66 -6.34 12.07
C VAL A 196 21.68 -7.50 11.93
N ILE A 197 21.60 -8.09 10.74
CA ILE A 197 20.81 -9.31 10.49
C ILE A 197 21.31 -10.43 11.41
N ARG A 198 20.40 -11.01 12.17
CA ARG A 198 20.65 -12.15 13.07
C ARG A 198 19.98 -13.43 12.58
N MET A 199 18.88 -13.30 11.86
CA MET A 199 18.17 -14.42 11.25
C MET A 199 17.53 -13.99 9.94
N ALA A 200 17.38 -14.93 9.02
CA ALA A 200 16.48 -14.80 7.90
C ALA A 200 15.72 -16.11 7.68
N SER A 201 14.49 -16.00 7.18
CA SER A 201 13.65 -17.15 6.82
C SER A 201 12.90 -16.87 5.52
N ASN A 202 12.90 -17.86 4.63
CA ASN A 202 12.00 -17.94 3.49
C ASN A 202 10.89 -18.99 3.71
N SER A 203 10.85 -19.62 4.89
CA SER A 203 9.88 -20.67 5.23
C SER A 203 8.65 -20.08 5.90
N GLY A 204 7.48 -20.40 5.36
CA GLY A 204 6.19 -20.03 5.95
C GLY A 204 5.97 -18.53 6.04
N VAL A 205 6.62 -17.76 5.16
CA VAL A 205 6.48 -16.30 5.12
C VAL A 205 5.01 -16.00 4.87
N SER A 206 4.38 -15.31 5.82
CA SER A 206 3.01 -14.83 5.64
C SER A 206 3.01 -13.88 4.45
N ASN A 207 2.06 -14.05 3.55
CA ASN A 207 1.99 -13.29 2.32
C ASN A 207 0.59 -12.67 2.22
N GLY A 208 0.55 -11.34 2.01
CA GLY A 208 -0.69 -10.59 1.77
C GLY A 208 -1.61 -10.42 2.98
N LEU A 209 -1.15 -10.73 4.20
CA LEU A 209 -1.93 -10.54 5.43
C LEU A 209 -1.45 -9.29 6.17
N PRO A 210 -2.31 -8.36 6.57
CA PRO A 210 -1.90 -7.25 7.43
C PRO A 210 -1.70 -7.75 8.86
N PHE A 211 -0.59 -7.39 9.49
CA PHE A 211 -0.27 -7.77 10.86
C PHE A 211 -0.27 -6.56 11.79
N TYR A 212 -0.92 -6.69 12.95
CA TYR A 212 -0.85 -5.71 14.03
C TYR A 212 0.27 -6.06 15.01
N ILE A 213 0.79 -5.04 15.70
CA ILE A 213 1.91 -5.17 16.64
C ILE A 213 1.37 -5.44 18.04
N ILE A 214 2.06 -6.31 18.78
CA ILE A 214 1.81 -6.64 20.17
C ILE A 214 3.11 -6.49 20.96
N LEU A 215 3.04 -5.73 22.06
CA LEU A 215 4.11 -5.59 23.03
C LEU A 215 3.61 -6.05 24.39
N ASN A 216 4.26 -7.03 25.00
CA ASN A 216 3.89 -7.50 26.32
C ASN A 216 5.10 -7.99 27.14
N THR A 217 4.83 -8.24 28.42
CA THR A 217 5.70 -9.06 29.26
C THR A 217 4.86 -10.10 29.97
N ALA A 218 5.02 -11.37 29.61
CA ALA A 218 4.41 -12.47 30.33
C ALA A 218 5.18 -12.80 31.61
N VAL A 219 4.49 -13.41 32.58
CA VAL A 219 5.05 -13.91 33.84
C VAL A 219 4.70 -15.39 33.98
N GLY A 220 5.70 -16.25 34.01
CA GLY A 220 5.52 -17.69 33.97
C GLY A 220 5.12 -18.22 32.60
N GLY A 221 4.85 -19.51 32.54
CA GLY A 221 4.54 -20.23 31.31
C GLY A 221 5.42 -21.45 31.13
N ILE A 222 5.05 -22.31 30.16
CA ILE A 222 5.77 -23.56 29.88
C ILE A 222 7.24 -23.28 29.53
N TRP A 223 7.48 -22.27 28.70
CA TRP A 223 8.80 -21.99 28.14
C TRP A 223 9.76 -21.22 29.08
N PRO A 224 9.38 -20.07 29.68
CA PRO A 224 10.26 -19.36 30.63
C PRO A 224 10.40 -20.09 31.98
N GLY A 225 9.53 -21.06 32.26
CA GLY A 225 9.30 -21.56 33.61
C GLY A 225 8.61 -20.52 34.49
N ASN A 226 8.14 -20.93 35.66
CA ASN A 226 7.49 -20.01 36.59
C ASN A 226 8.52 -19.17 37.37
N PRO A 227 8.11 -18.01 37.92
CA PRO A 227 8.87 -17.33 38.95
C PRO A 227 9.19 -18.25 40.14
N ASP A 228 10.38 -18.08 40.71
CA ASP A 228 10.84 -18.81 41.89
C ASP A 228 11.48 -17.87 42.93
N ALA A 229 12.21 -18.43 43.90
CA ALA A 229 12.85 -17.65 44.96
C ALA A 229 13.96 -16.70 44.44
N SER A 230 14.48 -16.91 43.23
CA SER A 230 15.43 -16.02 42.57
C SER A 230 14.76 -14.86 41.82
N THR A 231 13.43 -14.91 41.63
CA THR A 231 12.73 -13.91 40.83
C THR A 231 12.67 -12.55 41.52
N VAL A 232 13.18 -11.51 40.86
CA VAL A 232 13.14 -10.13 41.35
C VAL A 232 11.97 -9.37 40.73
N PHE A 233 11.12 -8.75 41.56
CA PHE A 233 10.06 -7.83 41.15
C PHE A 233 10.24 -6.46 41.86
N PRO A 234 9.77 -5.35 41.27
CA PRO A 234 9.13 -5.23 39.96
C PRO A 234 10.12 -5.32 38.80
N GLN A 235 9.59 -5.61 37.60
CA GLN A 235 10.36 -5.66 36.35
C GLN A 235 9.76 -4.67 35.36
N HIS A 236 10.62 -4.07 34.55
CA HIS A 236 10.26 -2.99 33.63
C HIS A 236 10.74 -3.33 32.23
N HIS A 237 9.79 -3.45 31.31
CA HIS A 237 10.03 -3.47 29.88
C HIS A 237 9.83 -2.04 29.38
N ASP A 238 10.95 -1.36 29.13
CA ASP A 238 10.99 0.05 28.76
C ASP A 238 11.17 0.16 27.25
N ILE A 239 10.24 0.83 26.56
CA ILE A 239 10.23 0.99 25.10
C ILE A 239 10.33 2.48 24.77
N ASP A 240 11.37 2.87 24.04
CA ASP A 240 11.67 4.24 23.61
C ASP A 240 10.81 4.64 22.41
N TYR A 241 10.72 3.78 21.39
CA TYR A 241 9.87 4.01 20.23
C TYR A 241 9.45 2.71 19.56
N VAL A 242 8.37 2.82 18.77
CA VAL A 242 8.01 1.88 17.71
C VAL A 242 7.92 2.65 16.41
N ARG A 243 8.60 2.18 15.36
CA ARG A 243 8.58 2.80 14.04
C ARG A 243 8.34 1.74 12.98
N VAL A 244 7.52 2.08 12.01
CA VAL A 244 7.17 1.19 10.90
C VAL A 244 7.39 1.92 9.59
N TYR A 245 8.09 1.24 8.69
CA TYR A 245 8.50 1.78 7.40
C TYR A 245 8.00 0.89 6.27
N THR A 246 7.76 1.50 5.12
CA THR A 246 7.55 0.83 3.84
C THR A 246 8.70 1.14 2.88
N ARG A 247 8.94 0.28 1.91
CA ARG A 247 9.85 0.52 0.79
C ARG A 247 9.10 0.12 -0.46
N GLU A 248 9.17 0.96 -1.51
CA GLU A 248 8.64 0.59 -2.82
C GLU A 248 9.18 -0.79 -3.22
N ASP A 249 8.27 -1.72 -3.52
CA ASP A 249 8.63 -3.12 -3.74
C ASP A 249 9.55 -3.25 -4.97
N PRO A 250 10.79 -3.76 -4.85
CA PRO A 250 11.70 -3.90 -5.98
C PRO A 250 11.21 -4.84 -7.10
N GLY A 251 10.11 -5.58 -6.88
CA GLY A 251 9.43 -6.39 -7.90
C GLY A 251 8.44 -5.62 -8.78
N ALA A 252 7.94 -4.47 -8.33
CA ALA A 252 7.18 -3.52 -9.12
C ALA A 252 8.17 -2.49 -9.67
N ALA A 253 8.77 -2.77 -10.83
CA ALA A 253 9.48 -1.72 -11.55
C ALA A 253 8.45 -0.69 -12.03
N SER A 254 8.14 0.31 -11.19
CA SER A 254 7.36 1.47 -11.61
C SER A 254 8.10 2.11 -12.77
N ARG A 255 7.41 2.19 -13.91
CA ARG A 255 7.92 2.92 -15.06
C ARG A 255 7.39 4.34 -14.94
N VAL A 256 8.30 5.26 -14.62
CA VAL A 256 8.00 6.70 -14.68
C VAL A 256 7.84 7.07 -16.14
N LEU A 257 6.65 7.51 -16.51
CA LEU A 257 6.39 8.13 -17.79
C LEU A 257 6.50 9.63 -17.63
N THR A 258 7.35 10.19 -18.46
CA THR A 258 7.48 11.62 -18.59
C THR A 258 6.52 12.09 -19.67
N ASP A 259 5.69 13.06 -19.33
CA ASP A 259 4.88 13.75 -20.33
C ASP A 259 5.77 14.36 -21.43
N TYR A 260 5.48 14.00 -22.67
CA TYR A 260 6.14 14.51 -23.87
C TYR A 260 5.12 14.58 -24.98
N THR A 261 4.30 15.63 -25.02
CA THR A 261 3.49 15.91 -26.20
C THR A 261 4.46 16.25 -27.36
N PRO A 262 4.58 15.41 -28.41
CA PRO A 262 5.53 15.68 -29.48
C PRO A 262 5.10 16.93 -30.26
N ALA A 263 6.06 17.75 -30.69
CA ALA A 263 5.77 18.88 -31.57
C ALA A 263 5.04 18.40 -32.85
N GLY A 264 3.76 18.77 -32.99
CA GLY A 264 2.91 18.37 -34.11
C GLY A 264 1.82 17.35 -33.79
N ALA A 265 1.65 16.94 -32.53
CA ALA A 265 0.48 16.19 -32.10
C ALA A 265 -0.79 16.99 -32.42
N VAL A 266 -1.67 16.44 -33.24
CA VAL A 266 -2.96 17.07 -33.55
C VAL A 266 -4.00 16.43 -32.66
N VAL A 267 -4.76 17.22 -31.90
CA VAL A 267 -5.92 16.73 -31.15
C VAL A 267 -7.05 16.42 -32.13
N ASP A 268 -6.86 15.40 -32.96
CA ASP A 268 -7.74 15.07 -34.10
C ASP A 268 -8.64 13.87 -33.83
N GLY A 269 -8.26 12.98 -32.93
CA GLY A 269 -8.98 11.72 -32.82
C GLY A 269 -8.12 10.47 -32.89
N VAL A 270 -6.86 10.59 -33.26
CA VAL A 270 -6.03 9.42 -33.57
C VAL A 270 -4.73 9.53 -32.80
N ILE A 271 -4.30 8.45 -32.13
CA ILE A 271 -2.93 8.38 -31.63
C ILE A 271 -2.07 7.67 -32.68
N ASN A 272 -1.25 8.44 -33.38
CA ASN A 272 -0.35 7.92 -34.39
C ASN A 272 0.84 7.19 -33.74
N PRO A 273 1.53 6.27 -34.46
CA PRO A 273 2.72 5.56 -33.97
C PRO A 273 3.85 6.43 -33.37
N ASN A 274 3.82 7.74 -33.60
CA ASN A 274 4.82 8.70 -33.13
C ASN A 274 4.28 9.67 -32.06
N GLU A 275 3.02 9.54 -31.64
CA GLU A 275 2.37 10.37 -30.61
C GLU A 275 2.41 9.71 -29.22
N TYR A 276 2.92 8.48 -29.09
CA TYR A 276 3.01 7.81 -27.80
C TYR A 276 4.20 8.29 -26.96
N THR A 277 3.94 8.72 -25.73
CA THR A 277 4.98 8.89 -24.71
C THR A 277 5.41 7.56 -24.10
N ALA A 278 4.52 6.55 -24.15
CA ALA A 278 4.76 5.24 -23.58
C ALA A 278 4.08 4.08 -24.30
N GLN A 279 4.80 2.96 -24.37
CA GLN A 279 4.29 1.66 -24.82
C GLN A 279 4.61 0.58 -23.79
N ILE A 280 3.59 -0.18 -23.40
CA ILE A 280 3.67 -1.21 -22.37
C ILE A 280 3.19 -2.53 -22.96
N ASN A 281 4.09 -3.48 -23.12
CA ASN A 281 3.77 -4.81 -23.63
C ASN A 281 3.47 -5.75 -22.48
N GLY A 282 2.49 -6.65 -22.62
CA GLY A 282 2.31 -7.72 -21.64
C GLY A 282 1.21 -7.51 -20.59
N ILE A 283 0.16 -6.71 -20.89
CA ILE A 283 -0.93 -6.38 -19.95
C ILE A 283 -1.44 -7.65 -19.25
N ASN A 284 -1.47 -7.60 -17.91
CA ASN A 284 -1.75 -8.74 -17.05
C ASN A 284 -3.18 -9.28 -17.22
N THR A 285 -3.31 -10.60 -17.37
CA THR A 285 -4.61 -11.28 -17.37
C THR A 285 -4.51 -12.53 -16.50
N GLY A 286 -5.41 -12.67 -15.53
CA GLY A 286 -5.40 -13.73 -14.49
C GLY A 286 -5.62 -15.17 -14.99
N TRP A 287 -5.24 -15.52 -16.22
CA TRP A 287 -5.40 -16.85 -16.79
C TRP A 287 -4.19 -17.32 -17.62
N ASN A 288 -3.14 -17.79 -16.93
CA ASN A 288 -1.92 -18.35 -17.54
C ASN A 288 -1.27 -17.45 -18.62
N ASP A 289 -1.40 -16.13 -18.53
CA ASP A 289 -0.91 -15.19 -19.56
C ASP A 289 -1.40 -15.50 -20.98
N ARG A 290 -2.48 -16.27 -21.13
CA ARG A 290 -2.89 -16.79 -22.45
C ARG A 290 -3.42 -15.71 -23.38
N ILE A 291 -3.69 -14.51 -22.86
CA ILE A 291 -4.01 -13.33 -23.66
C ILE A 291 -3.25 -12.17 -23.03
N GLY A 292 -2.08 -11.83 -23.56
CA GLY A 292 -1.27 -10.76 -22.96
C GLY A 292 0.13 -10.59 -23.55
N ALA A 293 0.78 -11.64 -24.08
CA ALA A 293 2.12 -11.48 -24.66
C ALA A 293 2.18 -10.54 -25.88
N SER A 294 1.05 -10.31 -26.56
CA SER A 294 0.97 -9.49 -27.79
C SER A 294 0.13 -8.22 -27.64
N SER A 295 -0.43 -7.94 -26.46
CA SER A 295 -1.22 -6.72 -26.23
C SER A 295 -0.33 -5.61 -25.72
N THR A 296 -0.51 -4.41 -26.27
CA THR A 296 0.24 -3.20 -25.89
C THR A 296 -0.73 -2.13 -25.39
N LEU A 297 -0.51 -1.62 -24.19
CA LEU A 297 -1.16 -0.39 -23.71
C LEU A 297 -0.27 0.79 -24.10
N ASN A 298 -0.84 1.67 -24.90
CA ASN A 298 -0.28 2.92 -25.32
C ASN A 298 -0.92 4.03 -24.49
N ILE A 299 -0.11 4.98 -24.01
CA ILE A 299 -0.65 6.11 -23.26
C ILE A 299 0.04 7.39 -23.71
N ASP A 300 -0.76 8.45 -23.76
CA ASP A 300 -0.35 9.81 -24.08
C ASP A 300 -1.19 10.81 -23.28
N SER A 301 -0.70 12.04 -23.16
CA SER A 301 -1.40 13.15 -22.53
C SER A 301 -1.13 14.45 -23.27
N ASP A 302 -2.08 15.39 -23.19
CA ASP A 302 -1.87 16.74 -23.65
C ASP A 302 -1.87 17.76 -22.51
N ASP A 303 -1.42 18.94 -22.87
CA ASP A 303 -1.24 20.10 -22.01
C ASP A 303 -2.57 20.83 -21.71
N SER A 304 -3.66 20.33 -22.31
CA SER A 304 -5.07 20.72 -22.14
C SER A 304 -5.82 19.83 -21.15
N GLY A 305 -5.12 18.88 -20.50
CA GLY A 305 -5.67 18.04 -19.44
C GLY A 305 -6.35 16.76 -19.91
N TRP A 306 -6.09 16.31 -21.14
CA TRP A 306 -6.55 15.03 -21.66
C TRP A 306 -5.52 13.93 -21.46
N VAL A 307 -6.03 12.73 -21.19
CA VAL A 307 -5.27 11.49 -21.29
C VAL A 307 -5.88 10.62 -22.38
N TYR A 308 -5.00 10.06 -23.20
CA TYR A 308 -5.30 9.14 -24.27
C TYR A 308 -4.73 7.78 -23.92
N MET A 309 -5.58 6.76 -23.83
CA MET A 309 -5.17 5.38 -23.57
C MET A 309 -5.60 4.51 -24.76
N GLY A 310 -4.65 3.91 -25.47
CA GLY A 310 -4.90 3.01 -26.59
C GLY A 310 -4.49 1.57 -26.27
N ILE A 311 -5.25 0.58 -26.70
CA ILE A 311 -4.86 -0.83 -26.59
C ILE A 311 -4.67 -1.40 -28.01
N ASP A 312 -3.46 -1.91 -28.28
CA ASP A 312 -3.10 -2.58 -29.52
C ASP A 312 -2.91 -4.09 -29.30
N GLY A 313 -3.07 -4.89 -30.36
CA GLY A 313 -2.74 -6.32 -30.35
C GLY A 313 -3.82 -7.26 -29.81
N VAL A 314 -5.02 -6.77 -29.49
CA VAL A 314 -6.18 -7.65 -29.28
C VAL A 314 -6.59 -8.16 -30.65
N ALA A 315 -6.26 -9.42 -30.97
CA ALA A 315 -6.76 -10.09 -32.16
C ALA A 315 -8.25 -9.77 -32.35
N PRO A 316 -8.73 -9.53 -33.59
CA PRO A 316 -10.11 -9.12 -33.82
C PRO A 316 -11.02 -10.10 -33.10
N TRP A 317 -11.68 -9.61 -32.05
CA TRP A 317 -12.59 -10.31 -31.15
C TRP A 317 -13.22 -11.48 -31.89
N PRO A 318 -12.67 -12.71 -31.73
CA PRO A 318 -13.17 -13.84 -32.47
C PRO A 318 -14.64 -13.97 -32.12
N ALA A 319 -15.49 -14.18 -33.13
CA ALA A 319 -16.93 -14.36 -32.94
C ALA A 319 -17.18 -15.56 -32.02
N ALA A 320 -17.24 -15.29 -30.73
CA ALA A 320 -17.41 -16.19 -29.61
C ALA A 320 -16.42 -17.39 -29.50
N PRO A 321 -16.14 -17.88 -28.28
CA PRO A 321 -16.48 -17.30 -26.97
C PRO A 321 -15.16 -16.83 -26.31
N THR A 322 -14.77 -15.58 -26.56
CA THR A 322 -13.49 -15.01 -26.10
C THR A 322 -13.70 -13.52 -25.80
N PRO A 323 -12.86 -12.93 -24.92
CA PRO A 323 -13.18 -12.08 -23.76
C PRO A 323 -14.07 -10.87 -24.01
N ASP A 324 -14.80 -10.44 -22.98
CA ASP A 324 -15.90 -9.45 -23.07
C ASP A 324 -15.45 -7.98 -22.95
N GLY A 325 -14.21 -7.65 -22.58
CA GLY A 325 -13.78 -6.26 -22.29
C GLY A 325 -12.39 -6.09 -21.65
N VAL A 326 -12.01 -4.86 -21.31
CA VAL A 326 -10.85 -4.47 -20.49
C VAL A 326 -11.33 -3.56 -19.35
N VAL A 327 -10.74 -3.73 -18.16
CA VAL A 327 -10.89 -2.83 -17.01
C VAL A 327 -9.52 -2.22 -16.70
N ILE A 328 -9.46 -0.90 -16.47
CA ILE A 328 -8.26 -0.19 -16.04
C ILE A 328 -8.58 0.48 -14.70
N TYR A 329 -7.96 0.02 -13.62
CA TYR A 329 -8.05 0.64 -12.31
C TYR A 329 -7.05 1.79 -12.22
N ILE A 330 -7.44 2.88 -11.56
CA ILE A 330 -6.66 4.12 -11.43
C ILE A 330 -6.54 4.46 -9.95
N ASP A 331 -5.33 4.77 -9.51
CA ASP A 331 -4.98 5.35 -8.21
C ASP A 331 -4.49 6.79 -8.47
N SER A 332 -5.37 7.75 -8.22
CA SER A 332 -5.19 9.16 -8.57
C SER A 332 -5.21 10.11 -7.38
N LYS A 333 -5.68 9.65 -6.21
CA LYS A 333 -5.77 10.44 -4.99
C LYS A 333 -5.38 9.63 -3.75
N SER A 334 -4.91 10.35 -2.74
CA SER A 334 -4.70 9.73 -1.43
C SER A 334 -6.03 9.24 -0.85
N GLY A 335 -6.06 7.99 -0.37
CA GLY A 335 -7.24 7.43 0.28
C GLY A 335 -8.12 6.55 -0.63
N GLY A 336 -7.63 6.19 -1.82
CA GLY A 336 -8.21 5.13 -2.62
C GLY A 336 -8.23 3.77 -1.90
N LEU A 337 -8.82 2.76 -2.54
CA LEU A 337 -9.08 1.48 -1.89
C LEU A 337 -7.82 0.61 -1.87
N THR A 338 -7.24 0.46 -0.68
CA THR A 338 -5.95 -0.22 -0.43
C THR A 338 -6.07 -1.72 -0.12
N SER A 339 -7.27 -2.32 -0.12
CA SER A 339 -7.48 -3.71 0.31
C SER A 339 -8.77 -4.32 -0.26
N THR A 340 -8.90 -5.64 -0.10
CA THR A 340 -10.02 -6.49 -0.55
C THR A 340 -11.37 -5.80 -0.51
N ILE A 341 -11.96 -5.56 -1.68
CA ILE A 341 -13.37 -5.17 -1.78
C ILE A 341 -14.14 -6.42 -2.14
N THR A 342 -14.92 -6.95 -1.20
CA THR A 342 -16.04 -7.83 -1.57
C THR A 342 -17.14 -6.96 -2.13
N ILE A 343 -17.23 -6.89 -3.46
CA ILE A 343 -18.37 -6.27 -4.12
C ILE A 343 -19.50 -7.30 -4.08
N ASN A 344 -20.39 -7.16 -3.09
CA ASN A 344 -21.60 -7.97 -3.00
C ASN A 344 -22.56 -7.58 -4.14
N ASP A 345 -22.50 -8.30 -5.25
CA ASP A 345 -23.49 -8.19 -6.30
C ASP A 345 -24.78 -8.93 -5.91
N THR A 346 -25.69 -8.19 -5.25
CA THR A 346 -27.06 -8.66 -4.99
C THR A 346 -28.07 -8.22 -6.04
N ALA A 347 -27.63 -7.57 -7.14
CA ALA A 347 -28.54 -6.99 -8.12
C ALA A 347 -28.83 -8.01 -9.24
N ASN A 348 -30.07 -8.48 -9.27
CA ASN A 348 -30.60 -9.31 -10.36
C ASN A 348 -30.53 -8.58 -11.72
N GLY A 349 -29.39 -8.68 -12.42
CA GLY A 349 -29.30 -8.60 -13.88
C GLY A 349 -29.65 -7.26 -14.55
N THR A 350 -29.70 -6.14 -13.83
CA THR A 350 -30.00 -4.82 -14.43
C THR A 350 -28.90 -3.77 -14.28
N ASP A 351 -27.82 -4.05 -13.54
CA ASP A 351 -26.73 -3.09 -13.33
C ASP A 351 -25.42 -3.58 -13.96
N LEU A 352 -25.31 -3.35 -15.28
CA LEU A 352 -24.11 -3.65 -16.07
C LEU A 352 -22.85 -3.02 -15.45
N GLY A 353 -22.92 -1.78 -14.93
CA GLY A 353 -21.76 -1.11 -14.36
C GLY A 353 -21.10 -1.85 -13.18
N ARG A 354 -21.90 -2.57 -12.37
CA ARG A 354 -21.41 -3.36 -11.22
C ARG A 354 -20.89 -4.75 -11.60
N ALA A 355 -21.51 -5.39 -12.58
CA ALA A 355 -21.06 -6.68 -13.11
C ALA A 355 -19.66 -6.52 -13.75
N LEU A 356 -19.46 -5.42 -14.47
CA LEU A 356 -18.28 -5.16 -15.27
C LEU A 356 -17.04 -4.72 -14.47
N THR A 357 -17.23 -4.02 -13.36
CA THR A 357 -16.14 -3.55 -12.48
C THR A 357 -15.58 -4.61 -11.55
N SER A 358 -16.25 -5.77 -11.45
CA SER A 358 -15.85 -6.89 -10.60
C SER A 358 -15.34 -8.10 -11.40
N GLY A 359 -15.17 -7.95 -12.71
CA GLY A 359 -14.84 -9.04 -13.62
C GLY A 359 -16.02 -9.97 -13.97
N ASN A 360 -17.14 -9.86 -13.26
CA ASN A 360 -18.25 -10.80 -13.34
C ASN A 360 -19.13 -10.55 -14.58
N ALA A 361 -18.82 -11.19 -15.71
CA ALA A 361 -19.63 -11.13 -16.93
C ALA A 361 -21.00 -11.85 -16.83
N ARG A 362 -21.40 -12.42 -15.66
CA ARG A 362 -22.67 -13.14 -15.54
C ARG A 362 -23.85 -12.26 -15.14
N VAL A 363 -24.88 -12.31 -15.97
CA VAL A 363 -26.26 -12.01 -15.59
C VAL A 363 -26.74 -13.09 -14.60
N GLY A 364 -26.62 -12.87 -13.28
CA GLY A 364 -27.11 -13.88 -12.33
C GLY A 364 -26.77 -13.75 -10.84
N GLY A 365 -26.11 -12.68 -10.39
CA GLY A 365 -25.84 -12.42 -8.98
C GLY A 365 -24.71 -13.29 -8.41
N GLY A 366 -23.64 -12.64 -7.98
CA GLY A 366 -22.53 -13.28 -7.27
C GLY A 366 -21.45 -12.28 -6.89
N ALA A 367 -21.02 -12.30 -5.63
CA ALA A 367 -19.94 -11.44 -5.16
C ALA A 367 -18.61 -11.78 -5.85
N ALA A 368 -17.86 -10.75 -6.24
CA ALA A 368 -16.49 -10.85 -6.70
C ALA A 368 -15.59 -9.98 -5.80
N ASP A 369 -14.43 -10.53 -5.48
CA ASP A 369 -13.44 -9.89 -4.63
C ASP A 369 -12.34 -9.29 -5.52
N LEU A 370 -12.13 -7.98 -5.42
CA LEU A 370 -11.01 -7.28 -6.06
C LEU A 370 -9.86 -7.14 -5.08
N PHE A 371 -8.64 -7.40 -5.56
CA PHE A 371 -7.42 -7.25 -4.78
C PHE A 371 -6.40 -6.45 -5.58
N PHE A 372 -5.88 -5.38 -4.97
CA PHE A 372 -4.80 -4.56 -5.49
C PHE A 372 -3.52 -4.82 -4.70
N ALA A 373 -2.37 -4.64 -5.35
CA ALA A 373 -1.09 -4.79 -4.69
C ALA A 373 -0.84 -3.62 -3.72
N ASP A 374 -0.04 -3.86 -2.69
CA ASP A 374 0.35 -2.81 -1.75
C ASP A 374 1.03 -1.64 -2.50
N GLY A 375 0.60 -0.41 -2.20
CA GLY A 375 1.05 0.80 -2.89
C GLY A 375 0.15 1.24 -4.06
N PHE A 376 -0.94 0.50 -4.34
CA PHE A 376 -1.97 0.90 -5.28
C PHE A 376 -3.32 1.05 -4.57
N ALA A 377 -3.86 2.26 -4.55
CA ALA A 377 -5.11 2.60 -3.90
C ALA A 377 -6.15 2.95 -4.97
N ALA A 378 -6.93 1.98 -5.44
CA ALA A 378 -7.83 2.22 -6.57
C ALA A 378 -8.94 3.22 -6.20
N ASP A 379 -8.97 4.36 -6.89
CA ASP A 379 -9.99 5.41 -6.79
C ASP A 379 -11.04 5.28 -7.90
N TYR A 380 -10.60 4.88 -9.10
CA TYR A 380 -11.46 4.75 -10.27
C TYR A 380 -11.25 3.42 -10.99
N ALA A 381 -12.30 2.99 -11.70
CA ALA A 381 -12.25 1.91 -12.67
C ALA A 381 -12.78 2.44 -14.01
N ILE A 382 -11.94 2.36 -15.02
CA ILE A 382 -12.25 2.65 -16.41
C ILE A 382 -12.58 1.33 -17.10
N PHE A 383 -13.57 1.37 -17.97
CA PHE A 383 -14.15 0.19 -18.55
C PHE A 383 -14.27 0.29 -20.06
N LEU A 384 -13.93 -0.79 -20.78
CA LEU A 384 -13.91 -0.85 -22.25
C LEU A 384 -14.46 -2.18 -22.79
N GLN A 385 -15.58 -2.16 -23.51
CA GLN A 385 -16.17 -3.31 -24.22
C GLN A 385 -16.45 -2.99 -25.68
N ASP A 386 -17.02 -3.98 -26.38
CA ASP A 386 -17.56 -3.85 -27.73
C ASP A 386 -18.71 -2.83 -27.83
N THR A 387 -19.49 -2.67 -26.75
CA THR A 387 -20.76 -1.94 -26.75
C THR A 387 -20.83 -0.83 -25.71
N PHE A 388 -19.82 -0.70 -24.84
CA PHE A 388 -19.82 0.31 -23.78
C PHE A 388 -18.41 0.69 -23.33
N ALA A 389 -18.20 1.97 -23.04
CA ALA A 389 -17.04 2.47 -22.31
C ALA A 389 -17.50 3.40 -21.18
N GLY A 390 -16.86 3.35 -20.00
CA GLY A 390 -17.26 4.19 -18.88
C GLY A 390 -16.26 4.27 -17.73
N ILE A 391 -16.42 5.28 -16.88
CA ILE A 391 -15.65 5.53 -15.66
C ILE A 391 -16.56 5.35 -14.44
N PHE A 392 -16.07 4.61 -13.46
CA PHE A 392 -16.69 4.43 -12.16
C PHE A 392 -15.75 4.90 -11.07
N ARG A 393 -16.28 5.61 -10.08
CA ARG A 393 -15.57 5.88 -8.84
C ARG A 393 -15.78 4.71 -7.88
N LEU A 394 -14.69 4.25 -7.31
CA LEU A 394 -14.64 3.16 -6.35
C LEU A 394 -14.80 3.70 -4.93
N SER A 395 -15.64 3.05 -4.13
CA SER A 395 -15.77 3.30 -2.69
C SER A 395 -16.13 2.00 -1.97
N HIS A 396 -15.90 1.92 -0.65
CA HIS A 396 -16.19 0.72 0.14
C HIS A 396 -17.66 0.28 -0.05
N GLY A 397 -17.86 -0.82 -0.79
CA GLY A 397 -19.19 -1.40 -1.04
C GLY A 397 -20.08 -0.62 -2.02
N SER A 398 -19.56 0.39 -2.74
CA SER A 398 -20.34 1.15 -3.71
C SER A 398 -19.51 1.57 -4.94
N LEU A 399 -20.14 1.48 -6.10
CA LEU A 399 -19.61 1.91 -7.40
C LEU A 399 -20.48 3.06 -7.89
N VAL A 400 -19.89 4.23 -8.06
CA VAL A 400 -20.60 5.42 -8.53
C VAL A 400 -20.22 5.66 -9.98
N PHE A 401 -21.18 5.54 -10.89
CA PHE A 401 -20.97 5.89 -12.29
C PHE A 401 -20.62 7.38 -12.40
N VAL A 402 -19.50 7.68 -13.05
CA VAL A 402 -19.04 9.05 -13.30
C VAL A 402 -19.54 9.50 -14.65
N THR A 403 -19.13 8.81 -15.71
CA THR A 403 -19.47 9.14 -17.11
C THR A 403 -19.19 7.95 -18.03
N GLY A 404 -19.77 7.91 -19.22
CA GLY A 404 -19.68 6.77 -20.13
C GLY A 404 -20.43 6.98 -21.44
N ILE A 405 -20.20 6.07 -22.39
CA ILE A 405 -20.75 6.10 -23.74
C ILE A 405 -21.12 4.68 -24.19
N SER A 406 -22.31 4.52 -24.76
CA SER A 406 -22.69 3.31 -25.49
C SER A 406 -22.05 3.32 -26.87
N LEU A 407 -21.39 2.22 -27.25
CA LEU A 407 -20.66 2.07 -28.50
C LEU A 407 -21.53 1.32 -29.50
N ASN A 408 -21.87 1.94 -30.63
CA ASN A 408 -22.57 1.29 -31.74
C ASN A 408 -21.59 1.05 -32.89
N ALA A 409 -21.35 -0.21 -33.27
CA ALA A 409 -20.46 -0.56 -34.40
C ALA A 409 -20.96 0.05 -35.74
N PRO A 410 -20.10 0.34 -36.75
CA PRO A 410 -18.65 0.15 -36.89
C PRO A 410 -17.86 1.47 -37.12
N LEU A 411 -18.44 2.63 -36.84
CA LEU A 411 -17.95 3.95 -37.29
C LEU A 411 -18.21 5.08 -36.29
N ASP A 412 -18.37 4.81 -34.99
CA ASP A 412 -18.68 5.89 -34.06
C ASP A 412 -17.43 6.72 -33.73
N VAL A 413 -17.52 7.99 -34.13
CA VAL A 413 -16.56 9.07 -33.96
C VAL A 413 -17.28 10.13 -33.11
N PHE A 414 -16.99 10.13 -31.81
CA PHE A 414 -17.34 11.11 -30.73
C PHE A 414 -18.77 11.12 -30.13
N GLY A 415 -18.88 11.42 -28.81
CA GLY A 415 -20.18 11.74 -28.20
C GLY A 415 -20.35 11.96 -26.68
N GLY A 416 -19.37 11.66 -25.81
CA GLY A 416 -19.45 12.02 -24.39
C GLY A 416 -18.78 13.38 -24.10
N THR A 417 -19.21 14.13 -23.07
CA THR A 417 -18.52 15.39 -22.67
C THR A 417 -17.08 15.15 -22.18
N SER A 418 -16.77 13.91 -21.83
CA SER A 418 -15.60 13.48 -21.07
C SER A 418 -14.93 12.22 -21.63
N ILE A 419 -15.64 11.35 -22.37
CA ILE A 419 -15.09 10.10 -22.92
C ILE A 419 -15.31 9.99 -24.42
N SER A 420 -14.26 9.63 -25.17
CA SER A 420 -14.34 9.29 -26.60
C SER A 420 -13.68 7.95 -26.88
N TYR A 421 -14.28 7.15 -27.77
CA TYR A 421 -13.77 5.86 -28.19
C TYR A 421 -13.61 5.83 -29.71
N MET A 422 -12.44 5.43 -30.23
CA MET A 422 -12.20 5.37 -31.67
C MET A 422 -11.55 4.06 -32.11
N ARG A 423 -11.91 3.65 -33.32
CA ARG A 423 -11.23 2.61 -34.08
C ARG A 423 -10.39 3.33 -35.14
N SER A 424 -9.08 3.10 -35.14
CA SER A 424 -8.17 3.75 -36.09
C SER A 424 -8.64 3.54 -37.54
N ALA A 425 -8.59 4.60 -38.35
CA ALA A 425 -8.99 4.55 -39.75
C ALA A 425 -7.96 3.74 -40.58
N GLY A 426 -8.18 2.43 -40.66
CA GLY A 426 -7.31 1.52 -41.40
C GLY A 426 -6.80 0.33 -40.59
N ASP A 427 -6.94 0.37 -39.26
CA ASP A 427 -6.61 -0.75 -38.39
C ASP A 427 -7.79 -1.16 -37.49
N ALA A 428 -8.28 -2.37 -37.74
CA ALA A 428 -9.41 -2.96 -37.04
C ALA A 428 -9.05 -3.47 -35.63
N THR A 429 -7.78 -3.48 -35.22
CA THR A 429 -7.34 -3.98 -33.90
C THR A 429 -7.13 -2.88 -32.88
N GLN A 430 -6.82 -1.65 -33.30
CA GLN A 430 -6.59 -0.54 -32.39
C GLN A 430 -7.90 0.04 -31.84
N ARG A 431 -7.95 0.23 -30.53
CA ARG A 431 -9.05 0.86 -29.79
C ARG A 431 -8.49 1.90 -28.84
N GLU A 432 -9.01 3.11 -28.94
CA GLU A 432 -8.57 4.25 -28.14
C GLU A 432 -9.68 4.70 -27.21
N LEU A 433 -9.33 4.97 -25.95
CA LEU A 433 -10.14 5.68 -24.98
C LEU A 433 -9.51 7.04 -24.72
N ARG A 434 -10.35 8.06 -24.66
CA ARG A 434 -9.98 9.41 -24.24
C ARG A 434 -10.73 9.76 -22.98
N LEU A 435 -10.08 10.38 -22.01
CA LEU A 435 -10.71 10.88 -20.78
C LEU A 435 -10.07 12.19 -20.31
N ARG A 436 -10.83 13.04 -19.62
CA ARG A 436 -10.22 14.21 -18.95
C ARG A 436 -9.58 13.75 -17.64
N LEU A 437 -8.40 14.30 -17.33
CA LEU A 437 -7.75 14.07 -16.04
C LEU A 437 -8.69 14.42 -14.87
N SER A 438 -9.52 15.46 -15.02
CA SER A 438 -10.51 15.87 -14.02
C SER A 438 -11.57 14.80 -13.74
N ASP A 439 -11.92 13.94 -14.70
CA ASP A 439 -12.92 12.88 -14.50
C ASP A 439 -12.42 11.78 -13.56
N ILE A 440 -11.10 11.62 -13.49
CA ILE A 440 -10.39 10.72 -12.57
C ILE A 440 -9.67 11.51 -11.48
N ASP A 441 -10.08 12.75 -11.22
CA ASP A 441 -9.63 13.52 -10.06
C ASP A 441 -8.12 13.87 -10.10
N VAL A 442 -7.53 13.90 -11.30
CA VAL A 442 -6.16 14.33 -11.56
C VAL A 442 -6.18 15.75 -12.14
N ALA A 443 -5.33 16.64 -11.63
CA ALA A 443 -5.16 17.98 -12.21
C ALA A 443 -4.37 17.90 -13.54
N PRO A 444 -4.48 18.87 -14.46
CA PRO A 444 -3.53 19.01 -15.55
C PRO A 444 -2.08 19.03 -15.01
N GLY A 445 -1.21 18.18 -15.55
CA GLY A 445 0.13 17.99 -15.00
C GLY A 445 0.17 17.22 -13.66
N GLY A 446 -0.90 16.51 -13.30
CA GLY A 446 -0.95 15.60 -12.15
C GLY A 446 -0.41 14.21 -12.48
N ALA A 447 -0.17 13.43 -11.43
CA ALA A 447 0.28 12.04 -11.53
C ALA A 447 -0.81 11.08 -11.07
N PHE A 448 -0.89 9.92 -11.71
CA PHE A 448 -1.69 8.79 -11.25
C PHE A 448 -0.98 7.48 -11.59
N ASN A 449 -1.26 6.45 -10.80
CA ASN A 449 -0.90 5.07 -11.10
C ASN A 449 -2.10 4.37 -11.75
N PHE A 450 -1.87 3.35 -12.55
CA PHE A 450 -2.95 2.48 -13.04
C PHE A 450 -2.53 1.01 -13.10
N VAL A 451 -3.54 0.12 -13.14
CA VAL A 451 -3.42 -1.33 -13.41
C VAL A 451 -4.50 -1.73 -14.39
N ALA A 452 -4.18 -2.50 -15.44
CA ALA A 452 -5.15 -2.94 -16.45
C ALA A 452 -5.32 -4.46 -16.50
N THR A 453 -6.54 -4.92 -16.80
CA THR A 453 -6.96 -6.34 -16.88
C THR A 453 -8.00 -6.58 -17.97
N GLN A 454 -8.12 -7.81 -18.45
CA GLN A 454 -9.12 -8.21 -19.43
C GLN A 454 -10.28 -8.95 -18.77
N LEU A 455 -11.52 -8.59 -19.13
CA LEU A 455 -12.73 -9.30 -18.72
C LEU A 455 -12.86 -10.64 -19.43
N ASN A 456 -13.04 -11.72 -18.67
CA ASN A 456 -13.35 -13.02 -19.24
C ASN A 456 -14.87 -13.22 -19.42
N GLY A 457 -15.33 -13.29 -20.67
CA GLY A 457 -16.72 -13.58 -21.02
C GLY A 457 -17.09 -15.07 -21.05
N ASP A 458 -16.10 -15.97 -20.98
CA ASP A 458 -16.33 -17.40 -21.14
C ASP A 458 -15.81 -18.18 -19.94
N THR A 459 -16.73 -18.67 -19.10
CA THR A 459 -16.71 -20.01 -18.48
C THR A 459 -17.72 -20.09 -17.32
N GLY A 460 -18.04 -21.33 -16.91
CA GLY A 460 -18.79 -21.69 -15.70
C GLY A 460 -18.31 -21.10 -14.36
N GLN A 461 -17.32 -20.20 -14.33
CA GLN A 461 -16.50 -19.89 -13.16
C GLN A 461 -16.33 -18.37 -12.97
N ARG A 462 -16.15 -17.95 -11.71
CA ARG A 462 -15.97 -16.55 -11.30
C ARG A 462 -14.57 -16.07 -11.71
N SER A 463 -14.46 -14.87 -12.27
CA SER A 463 -13.16 -14.19 -12.38
C SER A 463 -12.82 -13.59 -11.02
N ASN A 464 -11.95 -14.25 -10.27
CA ASN A 464 -11.29 -13.59 -9.13
C ASN A 464 -10.10 -12.82 -9.73
N GLU A 465 -10.32 -11.56 -10.10
CA GLU A 465 -9.23 -10.70 -10.58
C GLU A 465 -8.33 -10.33 -9.41
N TYR A 466 -7.09 -10.77 -9.51
CA TYR A 466 -6.14 -10.71 -8.43
C TYR A 466 -4.89 -9.98 -8.89
N PHE A 467 -4.67 -8.75 -8.44
CA PHE A 467 -3.47 -7.98 -8.75
C PHE A 467 -2.57 -8.00 -7.51
N GLY A 468 -1.64 -8.96 -7.42
CA GLY A 468 -0.76 -9.11 -6.24
C GLY A 468 -0.30 -10.56 -6.02
N VAL A 469 -0.06 -10.99 -4.76
CA VAL A 469 0.17 -12.42 -4.40
C VAL A 469 -0.94 -13.02 -3.50
N ARG A 470 -1.63 -14.08 -3.93
CA ARG A 470 -2.96 -14.54 -3.45
C ARG A 470 -3.12 -14.56 -1.92
N PRO A 471 -4.20 -13.97 -1.34
CA PRO A 471 -4.62 -14.32 0.01
C PRO A 471 -5.29 -15.69 -0.06
N GLY A 472 -4.69 -16.68 0.60
CA GLY A 472 -5.21 -18.03 0.65
C GLY A 472 -6.61 -18.09 1.29
N ASN A 473 -7.67 -18.05 0.48
CA ASN A 473 -9.02 -18.43 0.90
C ASN A 473 -9.19 -19.95 0.73
N TRP A 474 -9.87 -20.59 1.69
CA TRP A 474 -10.15 -22.04 1.73
C TRP A 474 -11.49 -22.43 1.07
N TRP A 475 -12.22 -21.46 0.51
CA TRP A 475 -13.59 -21.65 0.03
C TRP A 475 -13.68 -21.87 -1.48
N ASP A 476 -12.63 -21.55 -2.23
CA ASP A 476 -12.60 -21.73 -3.68
C ASP A 476 -11.86 -23.02 -4.07
N ASN A 477 -12.60 -24.15 -4.03
CA ASN A 477 -12.24 -25.40 -4.71
C ASN A 477 -12.28 -25.27 -6.24
N VAL A 478 -11.74 -24.19 -6.81
CA VAL A 478 -11.69 -23.97 -8.26
C VAL A 478 -10.37 -24.51 -8.79
N ALA A 479 -10.49 -25.31 -9.86
CA ALA A 479 -9.49 -26.20 -10.45
C ALA A 479 -8.05 -25.66 -10.53
N SER A 480 -7.10 -26.58 -10.38
CA SER A 480 -5.64 -26.46 -10.47
C SER A 480 -5.04 -25.91 -11.78
N SER A 481 -5.83 -25.22 -12.61
CA SER A 481 -5.44 -24.65 -13.90
C SER A 481 -5.48 -23.12 -13.95
N MET A 482 -5.98 -22.44 -12.91
CA MET A 482 -5.99 -20.98 -12.81
C MET A 482 -4.74 -20.50 -12.07
N ALA A 483 -3.76 -19.99 -12.81
CA ALA A 483 -2.62 -19.28 -12.24
C ALA A 483 -3.03 -17.83 -11.94
N ASP A 484 -2.57 -17.31 -10.81
CA ASP A 484 -2.81 -15.93 -10.38
C ASP A 484 -2.21 -14.93 -11.37
N ALA A 485 -2.88 -13.79 -11.56
CA ALA A 485 -2.26 -12.66 -12.23
C ALA A 485 -1.05 -12.22 -11.38
N GLN A 486 0.15 -12.31 -11.96
CA GLN A 486 1.40 -11.93 -11.30
C GLN A 486 1.80 -10.54 -11.77
N LEU A 487 2.22 -9.68 -10.84
CA LEU A 487 2.72 -8.35 -11.19
C LEU A 487 3.92 -8.45 -12.14
N LYS A 488 3.86 -7.73 -13.26
CA LYS A 488 4.92 -7.65 -14.27
C LYS A 488 5.46 -6.23 -14.41
N GLN A 489 6.63 -6.13 -15.02
CA GLN A 489 7.16 -4.85 -15.50
C GLN A 489 6.14 -4.20 -16.46
N GLY A 490 5.56 -3.05 -16.08
CA GLY A 490 4.50 -2.38 -16.83
C GLY A 490 3.11 -2.42 -16.17
N ASP A 491 2.93 -3.22 -15.11
CA ASP A 491 1.67 -3.24 -14.34
C ASP A 491 1.51 -2.02 -13.45
N PHE A 492 2.61 -1.31 -13.15
CA PHE A 492 2.62 -0.03 -12.46
C PHE A 492 3.33 0.99 -13.33
N VAL A 493 2.62 2.06 -13.60
CA VAL A 493 3.10 3.16 -14.43
C VAL A 493 2.64 4.44 -13.80
N THR A 494 3.61 5.28 -13.49
CA THR A 494 3.37 6.59 -12.88
C THR A 494 3.54 7.63 -13.97
N PHE A 495 2.47 8.35 -14.28
CA PHE A 495 2.58 9.56 -15.09
C PHE A 495 3.18 10.66 -14.22
N MET A 496 4.40 11.07 -14.52
CA MET A 496 4.94 12.30 -13.97
C MET A 496 4.74 13.36 -15.02
N ALA A 497 3.96 14.38 -14.69
CA ALA A 497 4.07 15.60 -15.46
C ALA A 497 5.51 16.08 -15.39
N GLN A 498 6.02 16.57 -16.52
CA GLN A 498 7.12 17.49 -16.41
C GLN A 498 6.66 18.62 -15.48
N PRO A 499 7.46 19.03 -14.48
CA PRO A 499 7.20 20.30 -13.82
C PRO A 499 7.18 21.33 -14.95
N ARG A 500 5.96 21.77 -15.32
CA ARG A 500 5.75 22.72 -16.39
C ARG A 500 6.58 23.91 -16.01
N CYS A 501 7.50 24.30 -16.88
CA CYS A 501 8.15 25.58 -16.67
C CYS A 501 7.06 26.62 -16.88
N LEU A 502 6.50 27.12 -15.77
CA LEU A 502 5.40 28.09 -15.78
C LEU A 502 5.73 29.36 -16.60
N SER A 503 7.02 29.57 -16.90
CA SER A 503 7.54 30.66 -17.70
C SER A 503 7.83 30.33 -19.17
N ASP A 504 7.67 29.08 -19.61
CA ASP A 504 7.71 28.62 -21.01
C ASP A 504 6.26 28.46 -21.50
N TRP A 505 5.56 29.60 -21.64
CA TRP A 505 4.12 29.65 -21.93
C TRP A 505 3.78 29.08 -23.31
N ASP A 506 4.68 29.23 -24.28
CA ASP A 506 4.48 28.72 -25.64
C ASP A 506 4.96 27.26 -25.83
N GLY A 507 5.50 26.64 -24.77
CA GLY A 507 6.00 25.27 -24.77
C GLY A 507 7.23 25.04 -25.68
N SER A 508 7.96 26.11 -26.05
CA SER A 508 9.11 26.01 -26.96
C SER A 508 10.36 25.40 -26.32
N GLY A 509 10.35 25.15 -25.00
CA GLY A 509 11.48 24.71 -24.21
C GLY A 509 12.47 25.83 -23.90
N LYS A 510 12.06 27.10 -24.07
CA LYS A 510 12.88 28.28 -23.83
C LYS A 510 12.04 29.43 -23.29
N VAL A 511 12.39 29.89 -22.09
CA VAL A 511 11.82 31.13 -21.54
C VAL A 511 12.36 32.34 -22.32
N THR A 512 11.51 32.98 -23.09
CA THR A 512 11.81 34.17 -23.89
C THR A 512 10.79 35.29 -23.66
N SER A 513 11.01 36.46 -24.28
CA SER A 513 9.99 37.51 -24.27
C SER A 513 8.70 37.10 -24.98
N GLN A 514 8.72 36.08 -25.84
CA GLN A 514 7.54 35.61 -26.58
C GLN A 514 6.52 35.00 -25.62
N ASP A 515 6.98 34.14 -24.70
CA ASP A 515 6.17 33.54 -23.63
C ASP A 515 5.41 34.58 -22.80
N PHE A 516 6.08 35.70 -22.49
CA PHE A 516 5.48 36.80 -21.75
C PHE A 516 4.34 37.46 -22.52
N PHE A 517 4.51 37.67 -23.83
CA PHE A 517 3.48 38.30 -24.66
C PHE A 517 2.31 37.36 -24.94
N ASP A 518 2.58 36.06 -25.09
CA ASP A 518 1.55 35.04 -25.30
C ASP A 518 0.71 34.86 -24.02
N PHE A 519 1.34 34.82 -22.84
CA PHE A 519 0.63 34.84 -21.56
C PHE A 519 -0.28 36.06 -21.42
N LEU A 520 0.21 37.26 -21.75
CA LEU A 520 -0.60 38.47 -21.67
C LEU A 520 -1.81 38.40 -22.62
N ALA A 521 -1.63 37.86 -23.83
CA ALA A 521 -2.71 37.70 -24.78
C ALA A 521 -3.82 36.80 -24.22
N ASP A 522 -3.44 35.66 -23.64
CA ASP A 522 -4.38 34.70 -23.04
C ASP A 522 -5.01 35.23 -21.74
N PHE A 523 -4.24 35.97 -20.95
CA PHE A 523 -4.72 36.62 -19.73
C PHE A 523 -5.84 37.62 -20.04
N PHE A 524 -5.66 38.47 -21.05
CA PHE A 524 -6.68 39.42 -21.47
C PHE A 524 -7.83 38.77 -22.25
N ALA A 525 -7.62 37.58 -22.82
CA ALA A 525 -8.67 36.76 -23.40
C ALA A 525 -9.50 35.98 -22.36
N GLY A 526 -9.01 35.90 -21.12
CA GLY A 526 -9.64 35.15 -20.03
C GLY A 526 -9.40 33.64 -20.11
N SER A 527 -8.30 33.22 -20.73
CA SER A 527 -7.89 31.82 -20.91
C SER A 527 -6.57 31.47 -20.23
N ALA A 528 -5.93 32.42 -19.53
CA ALA A 528 -4.74 32.13 -18.73
C ALA A 528 -5.14 31.72 -17.31
N ASP A 529 -4.96 30.44 -16.98
CA ASP A 529 -5.23 29.84 -15.67
C ASP A 529 -3.99 29.03 -15.26
N ILE A 530 -3.07 29.67 -14.54
CA ILE A 530 -1.76 29.09 -14.24
C ILE A 530 -1.80 28.24 -12.96
N ASP A 531 -2.74 28.55 -12.06
CA ASP A 531 -2.94 27.86 -10.79
C ASP A 531 -4.03 26.77 -10.87
N ASN A 532 -4.62 26.59 -12.06
CA ASN A 532 -5.71 25.66 -12.36
C ASN A 532 -6.95 25.90 -11.47
N SER A 533 -7.27 27.16 -11.16
CA SER A 533 -8.44 27.54 -10.36
C SER A 533 -9.75 27.59 -11.16
N GLU A 534 -9.71 27.26 -12.45
CA GLU A 534 -10.81 27.38 -13.42
C GLU A 534 -11.23 28.84 -13.69
N THR A 535 -10.45 29.81 -13.21
CA THR A 535 -10.75 31.23 -13.36
C THR A 535 -9.49 32.05 -13.59
N THR A 536 -9.45 32.85 -14.67
CA THR A 536 -8.39 33.84 -14.84
C THR A 536 -8.56 34.99 -13.85
N THR A 537 -7.64 35.09 -12.89
CA THR A 537 -7.63 36.11 -11.85
C THR A 537 -6.31 36.86 -11.79
N SER A 538 -6.24 37.93 -11.00
CA SER A 538 -4.96 38.60 -10.75
C SER A 538 -3.91 37.68 -10.12
N GLN A 539 -4.30 36.56 -9.50
CA GLN A 539 -3.37 35.59 -8.94
C GLN A 539 -2.53 34.95 -10.05
N ASP A 540 -3.17 34.54 -11.15
CA ASP A 540 -2.49 33.95 -12.31
C ASP A 540 -1.43 34.87 -12.90
N PHE A 541 -1.76 36.16 -12.97
CA PHE A 541 -0.82 37.18 -13.41
C PHE A 541 0.43 37.24 -12.51
N PHE A 542 0.25 37.28 -11.19
CA PHE A 542 1.39 37.40 -10.28
C PHE A 542 2.22 36.12 -10.20
N GLU A 543 1.60 34.96 -10.36
CA GLU A 543 2.29 33.67 -10.38
C GLU A 543 3.11 33.49 -11.65
N PHE A 544 2.56 33.85 -12.82
CA PHE A 544 3.31 33.86 -14.08
C PHE A 544 4.52 34.80 -14.00
N ILE A 545 4.31 36.04 -13.53
CA ILE A 545 5.38 37.02 -13.38
C ILE A 545 6.48 36.52 -12.45
N ALA A 546 6.10 35.90 -11.32
CA ALA A 546 7.05 35.31 -10.41
C ALA A 546 7.88 34.22 -11.11
N ALA A 547 7.22 33.27 -11.78
CA ALA A 547 7.87 32.19 -12.51
C ALA A 547 8.78 32.68 -13.65
N PHE A 548 8.37 33.73 -14.37
CA PHE A 548 9.11 34.31 -15.49
C PHE A 548 10.46 34.90 -15.06
N PHE A 549 10.50 35.56 -13.90
CA PHE A 549 11.73 36.15 -13.40
C PHE A 549 12.60 35.18 -12.59
N THR A 550 12.03 34.09 -12.07
CA THR A 550 12.79 33.05 -11.37
C THR A 550 13.38 31.98 -12.29
N GLY A 551 12.77 31.75 -13.46
CA GLY A 551 13.11 30.66 -14.38
C GLY A 551 12.51 29.32 -13.99
N CYS A 552 12.66 28.29 -14.84
CA CYS A 552 12.23 26.92 -14.56
C CYS A 552 13.11 26.32 -13.45
N VAL A 553 12.50 25.83 -12.36
CA VAL A 553 13.21 25.15 -11.25
C VAL A 553 13.00 23.66 -11.32
#